data_AF-A0A8J4UV38-F1
#
_entry.id   AF-A0A8J4UV38-F1
#
_cell.length_a   1.000
_cell.length_b   1.000
_cell.length_c   1.000
_cell.angle_alpha   90.00
_cell.angle_beta   90.00
_cell.angle_gamma   90.00
#
_symmetry.space_group_name_H-M   'P 1'
#
loop_
_entity.id
_entity.type
_entity.pdbx_description
1 polymer ?
#
loop_
_entity_poly.entity_id
_entity_poly.type
_entity_poly.pdbx_seq_one_letter_code
_entity_poly.pdbx_strand_id
1 'polypeptide(L)'
;MTDQLYRSIFRNVYLSKQIFTYVSQIQQGNNSLKYDDIIEVEWMNKYGHIGLLSDKLHRGAELFLEKLGGFDCSVFKALVEKDFEGFKIFYQRFYKYNTFIQEDNDYYSSFMRVIDTGHLEAVKWMIENEYAHQVSWRSLDMYSEAKNPEILRYLVSNGW
;
A
#
# COMPACT_ATOMS: atom_id res chain seq x y z
N MET A 1 20.54 8.56 12.81
CA MET A 1 20.54 9.23 14.14
C MET A 1 19.31 8.83 14.98
N THR A 2 18.15 8.56 14.37
CA THR A 2 16.91 8.12 15.06
C THR A 2 16.99 6.75 15.75
N ASP A 3 17.67 5.76 15.17
CA ASP A 3 17.69 4.39 15.72
C ASP A 3 18.48 4.28 17.04
N GLN A 4 19.59 5.01 17.18
CA GLN A 4 20.37 5.07 18.42
C GLN A 4 19.60 5.71 19.57
N LEU A 5 18.86 6.78 19.28
CA LEU A 5 18.01 7.46 20.26
C LEU A 5 16.87 6.54 20.70
N TYR A 6 16.18 5.88 19.76
CA TYR A 6 15.12 4.93 20.05
C TYR A 6 15.61 3.80 20.97
N ARG A 7 16.72 3.14 20.61
CA ARG A 7 17.31 2.08 21.44
C ARG A 7 17.70 2.58 22.83
N SER A 8 18.21 3.80 22.94
CA SER A 8 18.62 4.38 24.23
C SER A 8 17.43 4.66 25.13
N ILE A 9 16.32 5.15 24.56
CA ILE A 9 15.06 5.39 25.29
C ILE A 9 14.47 4.08 25.80
N PHE A 10 14.34 3.06 24.95
CA PHE A 10 13.71 1.80 25.33
C PHE A 10 14.59 0.89 26.21
N ARG A 11 15.91 1.07 26.20
CA ARG A 11 16.83 0.43 27.17
C ARG A 11 16.81 1.10 28.55
N ASN A 12 16.38 2.35 28.64
CA ASN A 12 16.23 3.02 29.92
C ASN A 12 14.94 2.53 30.59
N VAL A 13 15.08 1.68 31.61
CA VAL A 13 13.96 1.04 32.33
C VAL A 13 12.95 2.06 32.86
N TYR A 14 13.43 3.21 33.35
CA TYR A 14 12.56 4.26 33.87
C TYR A 14 11.73 4.90 32.76
N LEU A 15 12.37 5.34 31.67
CA LEU A 15 11.68 5.95 30.53
C LEU A 15 10.72 4.96 29.87
N SER A 16 11.16 3.72 29.65
CA SER A 16 10.33 2.65 29.10
C SER A 16 9.08 2.42 29.95
N LYS A 17 9.22 2.31 31.28
CA LYS A 17 8.09 2.15 32.20
C LYS A 17 7.13 3.33 32.16
N GLN A 18 7.65 4.56 32.14
CA GLN A 18 6.83 5.77 32.03
C GLN A 18 6.05 5.80 30.71
N ILE A 19 6.71 5.51 29.58
CA ILE A 19 6.08 5.44 28.26
C ILE A 19 4.91 4.44 28.28
N PHE A 20 5.14 3.20 28.73
CA PHE A 20 4.07 2.20 28.79
C PHE A 20 2.96 2.54 29.79
N THR A 21 3.27 3.29 30.85
CA THR A 21 2.25 3.78 31.79
C THR A 21 1.34 4.80 31.12
N TYR A 22 1.90 5.79 30.41
CA TYR A 22 1.10 6.77 29.66
C TYR A 22 0.34 6.14 28.50
N VAL A 23 0.96 5.20 27.77
CA VAL A 23 0.29 4.46 26.69
C VAL A 23 -0.91 3.71 27.25
N SER A 24 -0.77 2.99 28.37
CA SER A 24 -1.91 2.25 28.96
C SER A 24 -3.03 3.16 29.45
N GLN A 25 -2.73 4.37 29.93
CA GLN A 25 -3.73 5.38 30.29
C GLN A 25 -4.49 5.93 29.07
N ILE A 26 -3.81 6.10 27.93
CA ILE A 26 -4.45 6.50 26.66
C ILE A 26 -5.42 5.42 26.16
N GLN A 27 -5.08 4.13 26.35
CA GLN A 27 -5.92 3.01 25.92
C GLN A 27 -7.24 2.90 26.69
N GLN A 28 -7.35 3.48 27.89
CA GLN A 28 -8.58 3.40 28.70
C GLN A 28 -9.72 4.30 28.20
N GLY A 29 -9.47 5.16 27.20
CA GLY A 29 -10.48 6.07 26.64
C GLY A 29 -10.66 6.02 25.12
N ASN A 30 -9.89 5.19 24.39
CA ASN A 30 -9.91 5.15 22.92
C ASN A 30 -9.86 3.72 22.38
N ASN A 31 -10.47 3.53 21.20
CA ASN A 31 -10.52 2.29 20.40
C ASN A 31 -9.14 1.82 19.90
N SER A 32 -8.12 1.75 20.76
CA SER A 32 -6.82 1.22 20.38
C SER A 32 -6.91 -0.30 20.20
N LEU A 33 -6.73 -0.77 18.97
CA LEU A 33 -6.65 -2.19 18.65
C LEU A 33 -5.25 -2.72 18.98
N LYS A 34 -5.13 -3.98 19.40
CA LYS A 34 -3.82 -4.63 19.51
C LYS A 34 -3.24 -4.85 18.12
N TYR A 35 -1.92 -4.99 18.03
CA TYR A 35 -1.25 -5.23 16.75
C TYR A 35 -1.88 -6.40 15.98
N ASP A 36 -2.12 -7.53 16.63
CA ASP A 36 -2.69 -8.73 15.99
C ASP A 36 -4.15 -8.55 15.58
N ASP A 37 -4.88 -7.66 16.26
CA ASP A 37 -6.29 -7.38 15.98
C ASP A 37 -6.45 -6.41 14.78
N ILE A 38 -5.39 -5.70 14.38
CA ILE A 38 -5.40 -4.80 13.22
C ILE A 38 -5.12 -5.61 11.95
N ILE A 39 -6.19 -6.07 11.29
CA ILE A 39 -6.12 -6.84 10.03
C ILE A 39 -6.68 -6.08 8.82
N GLU A 40 -7.42 -4.99 9.06
CA GLU A 40 -8.09 -4.23 8.01
C GLU A 40 -7.14 -3.26 7.30
N VAL A 41 -6.96 -3.46 5.99
CA VAL A 41 -6.08 -2.60 5.17
C VAL A 41 -6.62 -1.19 5.03
N GLU A 42 -7.93 -1.04 4.84
CA GLU A 42 -8.58 0.28 4.75
C GLU A 42 -8.30 1.12 6.00
N TRP A 43 -8.42 0.52 7.18
CA TRP A 43 -8.11 1.19 8.44
C TRP A 43 -6.65 1.66 8.46
N MET A 44 -5.71 0.77 8.14
CA MET A 44 -4.28 1.12 8.11
C MET A 44 -3.99 2.25 7.12
N ASN A 45 -4.64 2.23 5.95
CA ASN A 45 -4.47 3.26 4.94
C ASN A 45 -5.08 4.61 5.38
N LYS A 46 -6.35 4.59 5.81
CA LYS A 46 -7.12 5.78 6.22
C LYS A 46 -6.47 6.57 7.35
N TYR A 47 -5.83 5.87 8.29
CA TYR A 47 -5.15 6.49 9.43
C TYR A 47 -3.63 6.66 9.22
N GLY A 48 -3.13 6.44 8.00
CA GLY A 48 -1.73 6.71 7.63
C GLY A 48 -0.72 5.70 8.18
N HIS A 49 -1.17 4.54 8.63
CA HIS A 49 -0.36 3.45 9.19
C HIS A 49 0.24 2.54 8.11
N ILE A 50 0.76 3.11 7.02
CA ILE A 50 1.36 2.33 5.91
C ILE A 50 2.57 1.52 6.38
N GLY A 51 3.37 2.03 7.31
CA GLY A 51 4.48 1.26 7.89
C GLY A 51 4.02 0.02 8.66
N LEU A 52 2.84 0.06 9.29
CA LEU A 52 2.24 -1.12 9.92
C LEU A 52 1.78 -2.11 8.87
N LEU A 53 1.14 -1.63 7.80
CA LEU A 53 0.74 -2.46 6.66
C LEU A 53 1.95 -3.16 6.03
N SER A 54 3.03 -2.42 5.77
CA SER A 54 4.30 -2.94 5.29
C SER A 54 4.84 -4.06 6.18
N ASP A 55 5.00 -3.81 7.47
CA ASP A 55 5.52 -4.81 8.42
C ASP A 55 4.64 -6.08 8.42
N LYS A 56 3.31 -5.94 8.38
CA LYS A 56 2.38 -7.08 8.31
C LYS A 56 2.50 -7.86 6.99
N LEU A 57 2.63 -7.17 5.86
CA LEU A 57 2.82 -7.80 4.54
C LEU A 57 4.09 -8.65 4.52
N HIS A 58 5.21 -8.07 4.95
CA HIS A 58 6.51 -8.75 5.01
C HIS A 58 6.53 -9.93 5.98
N ARG A 59 5.73 -9.87 7.06
CA ARG A 59 5.57 -10.99 8.01
C ARG A 59 4.66 -12.11 7.51
N GLY A 60 4.01 -11.95 6.37
CA GLY A 60 3.08 -12.96 5.89
C GLY A 60 1.69 -12.88 6.52
N ALA A 61 1.34 -11.82 7.24
CA ALA A 61 0.08 -11.74 7.97
C ALA A 61 -1.14 -11.84 7.04
N GLU A 62 -2.20 -12.53 7.48
CA GLU A 62 -3.48 -12.54 6.78
C GLU A 62 -4.18 -11.19 6.99
N LEU A 63 -4.54 -10.53 5.88
CA LEU A 63 -5.11 -9.19 5.87
C LEU A 63 -6.49 -9.22 5.24
N PHE A 64 -7.38 -8.41 5.78
CA PHE A 64 -8.73 -8.24 5.26
C PHE A 64 -8.75 -7.18 4.16
N LEU A 65 -9.06 -7.63 2.93
CA LEU A 65 -9.00 -6.83 1.69
C LEU A 65 -10.39 -6.47 1.12
N GLU A 66 -11.47 -6.96 1.73
CA GLU A 66 -12.82 -7.05 1.14
C GLU A 66 -13.46 -5.69 0.82
N LYS A 67 -13.03 -4.59 1.46
CA LYS A 67 -13.60 -3.24 1.27
C LYS A 67 -12.83 -2.32 0.33
N LEU A 68 -11.76 -2.81 -0.28
CA LEU A 68 -11.04 -2.05 -1.29
C LEU A 68 -11.80 -2.02 -2.63
N GLY A 69 -12.80 -2.89 -2.80
CA GLY A 69 -13.80 -2.83 -3.87
C GLY A 69 -14.68 -1.61 -3.69
N GLY A 70 -14.31 -0.53 -4.36
CA GLY A 70 -14.92 0.79 -4.18
C GLY A 70 -13.91 1.92 -4.22
N PHE A 71 -13.25 2.11 -5.37
CA PHE A 71 -12.49 3.31 -5.77
C PHE A 71 -11.29 3.77 -4.91
N ASP A 72 -11.10 3.27 -3.67
CA ASP A 72 -9.96 3.68 -2.84
C ASP A 72 -8.71 2.82 -3.07
N CYS A 73 -8.12 2.99 -4.25
CA CYS A 73 -6.82 2.44 -4.62
C CYS A 73 -5.63 3.24 -4.03
N SER A 74 -5.85 4.14 -3.05
CA SER A 74 -4.77 4.98 -2.51
C SER A 74 -3.69 4.17 -1.76
N VAL A 75 -4.02 2.97 -1.28
CA VAL A 75 -3.04 2.05 -0.68
C VAL A 75 -1.94 1.66 -1.66
N PHE A 76 -2.25 1.47 -2.95
CA PHE A 76 -1.24 1.15 -3.96
C PHE A 76 -0.24 2.27 -4.13
N LYS A 77 -0.74 3.51 -4.26
CA LYS A 77 0.11 4.71 -4.30
C LYS A 77 0.99 4.81 -3.06
N ALA A 78 0.39 4.66 -1.88
CA ALA A 78 1.11 4.79 -0.63
C ALA A 78 2.21 3.73 -0.44
N LEU A 79 1.95 2.49 -0.88
CA LEU A 79 2.95 1.43 -0.86
C LEU A 79 4.03 1.66 -1.92
N VAL A 80 3.70 2.07 -3.15
CA VAL A 80 4.71 2.38 -4.17
C VAL A 80 5.68 3.47 -3.69
N GLU A 81 5.17 4.51 -3.03
CA GLU A 81 5.98 5.62 -2.51
C GLU A 81 6.85 5.24 -1.30
N LYS A 82 6.41 4.28 -0.46
CA LYS A 82 7.03 4.02 0.86
C LYS A 82 7.67 2.64 1.00
N ASP A 83 7.17 1.65 0.27
CA ASP A 83 7.56 0.23 0.38
C ASP A 83 7.19 -0.52 -0.90
N PHE A 84 8.03 -0.40 -1.92
CA PHE A 84 7.79 -1.02 -3.22
C PHE A 84 7.71 -2.56 -3.15
N GLU A 85 8.43 -3.19 -2.22
CA GLU A 85 8.34 -4.66 -2.06
C GLU A 85 7.02 -5.05 -1.38
N GLY A 86 6.59 -4.29 -0.36
CA GLY A 86 5.25 -4.41 0.21
C GLY A 86 4.15 -4.20 -0.82
N PHE A 87 4.33 -3.25 -1.75
CA PHE A 87 3.42 -3.07 -2.89
C PHE A 87 3.28 -4.36 -3.70
N LYS A 88 4.38 -5.02 -4.08
CA LYS A 88 4.32 -6.27 -4.87
C LYS A 88 3.56 -7.38 -4.13
N ILE A 89 3.88 -7.57 -2.86
CA ILE A 89 3.21 -8.57 -2.00
C ILE A 89 1.71 -8.27 -1.91
N PHE A 90 1.37 -7.00 -1.65
CA PHE A 90 0.00 -6.55 -1.53
C PHE A 90 -0.77 -6.74 -2.83
N TYR A 91 -0.20 -6.31 -3.95
CA TYR A 91 -0.79 -6.40 -5.28
C TYR A 91 -1.10 -7.84 -5.66
N GLN A 92 -0.14 -8.75 -5.48
CA GLN A 92 -0.34 -10.18 -5.74
C GLN A 92 -1.45 -10.79 -4.87
N ARG A 93 -1.51 -10.42 -3.59
CA ARG A 93 -2.56 -10.91 -2.69
C ARG A 93 -3.93 -10.37 -3.04
N PHE A 94 -3.99 -9.07 -3.34
CA PHE A 94 -5.22 -8.40 -3.71
C PHE A 94 -5.90 -9.12 -4.88
N TYR A 95 -5.17 -9.34 -5.98
CA TYR A 95 -5.74 -10.00 -7.16
C TYR A 95 -5.85 -11.53 -7.04
N LYS A 96 -5.11 -12.17 -6.13
CA LYS A 96 -5.31 -13.59 -5.82
C LYS A 96 -6.61 -13.86 -5.07
N TYR A 97 -6.98 -13.00 -4.12
CA TYR A 97 -8.11 -13.25 -3.20
C TYR A 97 -9.39 -12.51 -3.60
N ASN A 98 -9.32 -11.44 -4.40
CA ASN A 98 -10.51 -10.78 -4.93
C ASN A 98 -11.05 -11.47 -6.19
N THR A 99 -11.55 -12.69 -6.02
CA THR A 99 -12.27 -13.44 -7.07
C THR A 99 -13.59 -12.78 -7.49
N PHE A 100 -14.10 -11.81 -6.73
CA PHE A 100 -15.30 -11.03 -7.02
C PHE A 100 -15.04 -9.74 -7.81
N ILE A 101 -13.77 -9.33 -7.98
CA ILE A 101 -13.39 -8.05 -8.59
C ILE A 101 -12.60 -8.25 -9.88
N GLN A 102 -13.13 -9.10 -10.76
CA GLN A 102 -12.70 -9.16 -12.15
C GLN A 102 -13.53 -8.20 -13.00
N GLU A 103 -13.83 -7.01 -12.49
CA GLU A 103 -14.29 -5.91 -13.34
C GLU A 103 -13.06 -5.06 -13.69
N ASP A 104 -12.86 -4.78 -14.98
CA ASP A 104 -11.72 -4.02 -15.53
C ASP A 104 -11.42 -2.70 -14.79
N ASN A 105 -12.41 -2.15 -14.06
CA ASN A 105 -12.34 -0.88 -13.31
C ASN A 105 -11.35 -0.87 -12.15
N ASP A 106 -11.17 -1.99 -11.43
CA ASP A 106 -10.27 -2.02 -10.27
C ASP A 106 -8.81 -2.21 -10.68
N TYR A 107 -8.58 -2.95 -11.77
CA TYR A 107 -7.26 -2.98 -12.43
C TYR A 107 -6.86 -1.62 -12.96
N TYR A 108 -7.75 -0.94 -13.70
CA TYR A 108 -7.52 0.42 -14.18
C TYR A 108 -7.22 1.38 -13.02
N SER A 109 -8.05 1.38 -11.98
CA SER A 109 -7.90 2.28 -10.84
C SER A 109 -6.57 2.06 -10.11
N SER A 110 -6.16 0.81 -9.89
CA SER A 110 -4.87 0.51 -9.26
C SER A 110 -3.70 0.99 -10.14
N PHE A 111 -3.76 0.78 -11.46
CA PHE A 111 -2.70 1.17 -12.38
C PHE A 111 -2.54 2.69 -12.46
N MET A 112 -3.66 3.42 -12.52
CA MET A 112 -3.64 4.88 -12.52
C MET A 112 -2.99 5.45 -11.25
N ARG A 113 -3.26 4.84 -10.08
CA ARG A 113 -2.60 5.25 -8.82
C ARG A 113 -1.10 4.99 -8.84
N VAL A 114 -0.64 3.95 -9.53
CA VAL A 114 0.80 3.69 -9.71
C VAL A 114 1.42 4.69 -10.70
N ILE A 115 0.75 5.00 -11.81
CA ILE A 115 1.18 6.05 -12.75
C ILE A 115 1.32 7.40 -12.05
N ASP A 116 0.33 7.78 -11.23
CA ASP A 116 0.31 9.03 -10.45
C ASP A 116 1.50 9.20 -9.51
N THR A 117 2.14 8.10 -9.12
CA THR A 117 3.31 8.16 -8.24
C THR A 117 4.57 8.60 -8.98
N GLY A 118 4.60 8.47 -10.31
CA GLY A 118 5.80 8.73 -11.11
C GLY A 118 6.88 7.65 -11.01
N HIS A 119 6.65 6.55 -10.27
CA HIS A 119 7.61 5.45 -10.14
C HIS A 119 7.60 4.52 -11.35
N LEU A 120 8.49 4.79 -12.32
CA LEU A 120 8.62 4.00 -13.55
C LEU A 120 8.80 2.49 -13.29
N GLU A 121 9.59 2.11 -12.30
CA GLU A 121 9.83 0.70 -11.99
C GLU A 121 8.58 -0.03 -11.49
N ALA A 122 7.67 0.67 -10.79
CA ALA A 122 6.39 0.09 -10.39
C ALA A 122 5.47 -0.14 -11.60
N VAL A 123 5.46 0.81 -12.54
CA VAL A 123 4.72 0.68 -13.81
C VAL A 123 5.24 -0.50 -14.63
N LYS A 124 6.57 -0.62 -14.82
CA LYS A 124 7.21 -1.75 -15.50
C LYS A 124 6.80 -3.08 -14.87
N TRP A 125 6.94 -3.17 -13.55
CA TRP A 125 6.63 -4.40 -12.82
C TRP A 125 5.16 -4.81 -12.99
N MET A 126 4.22 -3.86 -12.96
CA MET A 126 2.80 -4.15 -13.19
C MET A 126 2.51 -4.69 -14.59
N ILE A 127 3.14 -4.11 -15.62
CA ILE A 127 3.00 -4.55 -17.01
C ILE A 127 3.59 -5.95 -17.21
N GLU A 128 4.79 -6.20 -16.68
CA GLU A 128 5.51 -7.47 -16.83
C GLU A 128 4.83 -8.64 -16.11
N ASN A 129 4.04 -8.36 -15.07
CA ASN A 129 3.36 -9.40 -14.27
C ASN A 129 1.90 -9.63 -14.74
N GLU A 130 1.56 -9.24 -15.96
CA GLU A 130 0.33 -9.62 -16.70
C GLU A 130 -1.02 -9.22 -16.08
N TYR A 131 -1.05 -8.40 -15.04
CA TYR A 131 -2.31 -7.93 -14.45
C TYR A 131 -2.96 -6.79 -15.24
N ALA A 132 -2.24 -6.22 -16.21
CA ALA A 132 -2.73 -5.13 -17.03
C ALA A 132 -3.36 -5.64 -18.37
N HIS A 133 -3.20 -6.92 -18.73
CA HIS A 133 -3.80 -7.49 -19.97
C HIS A 133 -5.32 -7.61 -19.93
N GLN A 134 -5.95 -7.39 -18.77
CA GLN A 134 -7.39 -7.34 -18.61
C GLN A 134 -7.96 -5.93 -18.78
N VAL A 135 -7.13 -4.88 -18.96
CA VAL A 135 -7.62 -3.52 -19.21
C VAL A 135 -8.03 -3.43 -20.69
N SER A 136 -9.27 -3.82 -20.99
CA SER A 136 -9.80 -3.88 -22.36
C SER A 136 -10.06 -2.51 -23.00
N TRP A 137 -9.71 -1.40 -22.34
CA TRP A 137 -10.07 -0.05 -22.77
C TRP A 137 -8.97 1.01 -22.58
N ARG A 138 -8.51 1.50 -23.74
CA ARG A 138 -7.95 2.84 -24.05
C ARG A 138 -6.82 3.40 -23.18
N SER A 139 -5.63 3.02 -23.61
CA SER A 139 -4.35 3.76 -23.57
C SER A 139 -4.45 5.31 -23.59
N LEU A 140 -5.43 5.91 -24.28
CA LEU A 140 -5.55 7.37 -24.45
C LEU A 140 -5.82 8.16 -23.16
N ASP A 141 -6.67 7.66 -22.24
CA ASP A 141 -6.94 8.38 -20.99
C ASP A 141 -5.74 8.28 -20.03
N MET A 142 -5.03 7.15 -20.08
CA MET A 142 -3.79 6.93 -19.32
C MET A 142 -2.68 7.88 -19.77
N TYR A 143 -2.58 8.14 -21.08
CA TYR A 143 -1.64 9.10 -21.65
C TYR A 143 -1.93 10.54 -21.23
N SER A 144 -3.21 10.94 -21.08
CA SER A 144 -3.54 12.29 -20.60
C SER A 144 -3.20 12.51 -19.12
N GLU A 145 -3.23 11.46 -18.31
CA GLU A 145 -3.01 11.54 -16.86
C GLU A 145 -1.55 11.30 -16.45
N ALA A 146 -0.79 10.56 -17.26
CA ALA A 146 0.64 10.33 -17.00
C ALA A 146 1.45 11.62 -17.18
N LYS A 147 1.59 12.37 -16.09
CA LYS A 147 2.39 13.62 -16.03
C LYS A 147 3.89 13.37 -16.15
N ASN A 148 4.34 12.12 -16.04
CA ASN A 148 5.76 11.75 -16.13
C ASN A 148 6.12 11.33 -17.58
N PRO A 149 6.96 12.10 -18.30
CA PRO A 149 7.36 11.78 -19.68
C PRO A 149 8.10 10.45 -19.84
N GLU A 150 8.78 9.95 -18.80
CA GLU A 150 9.46 8.66 -18.86
C GLU A 150 8.47 7.50 -18.85
N ILE A 151 7.43 7.60 -18.02
CA ILE A 151 6.32 6.63 -18.00
C ILE A 151 5.60 6.66 -19.35
N LEU A 152 5.27 7.85 -19.87
CA LEU A 152 4.67 8.00 -21.20
C LEU A 152 5.49 7.32 -22.29
N ARG A 153 6.80 7.61 -22.35
CA ARG A 153 7.70 6.99 -23.33
C ARG A 153 7.73 5.46 -23.20
N TYR A 154 7.77 4.95 -21.97
CA TYR A 154 7.77 3.52 -21.74
C TYR A 154 6.46 2.86 -22.20
N LEU A 155 5.31 3.44 -21.85
CA LEU A 155 4.00 2.93 -22.26
C LEU A 155 3.87 2.90 -23.80
N VAL A 156 4.19 4.00 -24.49
CA VAL A 156 4.15 4.07 -25.96
C VAL A 156 5.08 3.04 -26.60
N SER A 157 6.29 2.87 -26.07
CA SER A 157 7.28 1.95 -26.63
C SER A 157 6.88 0.47 -26.48
N ASN A 158 5.97 0.17 -25.55
CA ASN A 158 5.50 -1.19 -25.26
C ASN A 158 4.06 -1.44 -25.74
N GLY A 159 3.47 -0.51 -26.51
CA GLY A 159 2.13 -0.69 -27.09
C GLY A 159 0.97 -0.60 -26.08
N TRP A 160 1.20 0.07 -24.95
CA TRP A 160 0.18 0.35 -23.92
C TRP A 160 -0.64 1.60 -24.21
#